data_AF-A0A7C5XKX9-F1
#
_entry.id   AF-A0A7C5XKX9-F1
#
_cell.length_a   1.000
_cell.length_b   1.000
_cell.length_c   1.000
_cell.angle_alpha   90.00
_cell.angle_beta   90.00
_cell.angle_gamma   90.00
#
_symmetry.space_group_name_H-M   'P 1'
#
loop_
_entity.id
_entity.type
_entity.pdbx_description
1 polymer ?
#
loop_
_entity_poly.entity_id
_entity_poly.type
_entity_poly.pdbx_seq_one_letter_code
_entity_poly.pdbx_strand_id
1 'polypeptide(L)'
;MSTSAGIFDSFIKILNITSRRDPQKSALIYIVTSLNDLKIKLEEIKKRLKDRDDELLANAVKALSSSDRERATIYAAEVAEVRKLMKYIHIALLAIERLLERMKTMNIVNDIRVLSTTMGILNELKSMFVNTMPELALTLDNIVNNVNSLITSTQAPEVSANIANKTKEVEDILREVEAQAEEKLKTSLPPIPIQLEDVINNKKVITSIPTSYVDTRSSIEMATPTSFTSQKFIVLHTHPSYIDSGLELQIYNYIIGSKGIIKIEECAEKFGVSREVVIAVLKRLEQKGLIRLT
;
A
#
# COMPACT_ATOMS: atom_id res chain seq x y z
N MET A 1 -33.91 24.82 -56.12
CA MET A 1 -32.86 23.80 -55.85
C MET A 1 -32.34 24.09 -54.46
N SER A 2 -32.57 23.15 -53.53
CA SER A 2 -32.33 23.29 -52.09
C SER A 2 -30.91 22.81 -51.76
N THR A 3 -30.13 23.58 -51.01
CA THR A 3 -28.83 23.14 -50.49
C THR A 3 -28.89 23.14 -48.97
N SER A 4 -29.08 21.92 -48.45
CA SER A 4 -29.04 21.56 -47.03
C SER A 4 -27.60 21.64 -46.52
N ALA A 5 -27.23 22.77 -45.91
CA ALA A 5 -25.91 22.95 -45.29
C ALA A 5 -25.96 23.71 -43.96
N GLY A 6 -27.13 23.83 -43.33
CA GLY A 6 -27.31 24.65 -42.10
C GLY A 6 -27.66 23.88 -40.83
N ILE A 7 -27.96 22.58 -40.92
CA ILE A 7 -28.50 21.82 -39.78
C ILE A 7 -27.41 20.97 -39.12
N PHE A 8 -26.49 20.37 -39.89
CA PHE A 8 -25.41 19.56 -39.33
C PHE A 8 -24.37 20.37 -38.54
N ASP A 9 -24.11 21.63 -38.89
CA ASP A 9 -23.09 22.45 -38.22
C ASP A 9 -23.51 22.86 -36.79
N SER A 10 -24.82 23.08 -36.57
CA SER A 10 -25.38 23.26 -35.21
C SER A 10 -25.43 21.95 -34.42
N PHE A 11 -25.59 20.80 -35.07
CA PHE A 11 -25.52 19.50 -34.39
C PHE A 11 -24.08 19.14 -33.97
N ILE A 12 -23.06 19.51 -34.75
CA ILE A 12 -21.65 19.34 -34.35
C ILE A 12 -21.26 20.31 -33.23
N LYS A 13 -21.86 21.50 -33.15
CA LYS A 13 -21.65 22.42 -32.02
C LYS A 13 -22.29 21.92 -30.72
N ILE A 14 -23.36 21.15 -30.81
CA ILE A 14 -24.01 20.47 -29.66
C ILE A 14 -23.29 19.14 -29.32
N LEU A 15 -22.69 18.46 -30.29
CA LEU A 15 -21.84 17.27 -30.09
C LEU A 15 -20.38 17.59 -29.71
N ASN A 16 -19.98 18.86 -29.74
CA ASN A 16 -18.78 19.37 -29.06
C ASN A 16 -18.97 19.54 -27.54
N ILE A 17 -19.96 18.84 -26.95
CA ILE A 17 -19.88 18.33 -25.58
C ILE A 17 -18.96 17.08 -25.60
N THR A 18 -17.78 17.24 -26.18
CA THR A 18 -16.63 16.42 -25.82
C THR A 18 -16.46 16.60 -24.33
N SER A 19 -16.76 15.53 -23.60
CA SER A 19 -16.42 15.35 -22.21
C SER A 19 -14.95 15.74 -22.01
N ARG A 20 -14.69 17.02 -21.68
CA ARG A 20 -13.59 17.38 -20.83
C ARG A 20 -13.89 16.65 -19.53
N ARG A 21 -13.45 15.40 -19.42
CA ARG A 21 -13.34 14.75 -18.12
C ARG A 21 -12.56 15.73 -17.26
N ASP A 22 -13.26 16.27 -16.28
CA ASP A 22 -12.69 17.14 -15.27
C ASP A 22 -11.44 16.42 -14.73
N PRO A 23 -10.22 16.97 -14.92
CA PRO A 23 -8.97 16.31 -14.54
C PRO A 23 -8.97 15.84 -13.08
N GLN A 24 -9.68 16.57 -12.22
CA GLN A 24 -9.85 16.26 -10.80
C GLN A 24 -10.70 14.99 -10.60
N LYS A 25 -11.80 14.84 -11.35
CA LYS A 25 -12.65 13.63 -11.31
C LYS A 25 -11.89 12.39 -11.73
N SER A 26 -11.08 12.48 -12.77
CA SER A 26 -10.30 11.32 -13.20
C SER A 26 -9.19 10.95 -12.21
N ALA A 27 -8.55 11.93 -11.57
CA ALA A 27 -7.60 11.68 -10.49
C ALA A 27 -8.26 11.01 -9.27
N LEU A 28 -9.48 11.43 -8.90
CA LEU A 28 -10.23 10.77 -7.83
C LEU A 28 -10.56 9.31 -8.17
N ILE A 29 -11.08 9.06 -9.37
CA ILE A 29 -11.39 7.70 -9.84
C ILE A 29 -10.13 6.83 -9.72
N TYR A 30 -9.00 7.35 -10.18
CA TYR A 30 -7.73 6.66 -10.07
C TYR A 30 -7.33 6.33 -8.61
N ILE A 31 -7.45 7.28 -7.68
CA ILE A 31 -7.11 7.04 -6.26
C ILE A 31 -8.02 5.96 -5.67
N VAL A 32 -9.33 6.05 -5.92
CA VAL A 32 -10.31 5.05 -5.46
C VAL A 32 -10.00 3.67 -6.04
N THR A 33 -9.66 3.58 -7.33
CA THR A 33 -9.26 2.31 -7.93
C THR A 33 -7.97 1.77 -7.33
N SER A 34 -6.98 2.62 -7.08
CA SER A 34 -5.70 2.22 -6.46
C SER A 34 -5.88 1.70 -5.03
N LEU A 35 -6.77 2.33 -4.26
CA LEU A 35 -7.12 1.87 -2.92
C LEU A 35 -7.85 0.51 -2.95
N ASN A 36 -8.72 0.28 -3.95
CA ASN A 36 -9.33 -1.03 -4.15
C ASN A 36 -8.31 -2.09 -4.56
N ASP A 37 -7.38 -1.76 -5.46
CA ASP A 37 -6.30 -2.66 -5.85
C ASP A 37 -5.46 -3.04 -4.62
N LEU A 38 -5.07 -2.06 -3.79
CA LEU A 38 -4.35 -2.29 -2.54
C LEU A 38 -5.15 -3.16 -1.56
N LYS A 39 -6.46 -2.91 -1.41
CA LYS A 39 -7.34 -3.75 -0.58
C LYS A 39 -7.29 -5.21 -1.00
N ILE A 40 -7.38 -5.49 -2.30
CA ILE A 40 -7.32 -6.86 -2.83
C ILE A 40 -5.97 -7.51 -2.49
N LYS A 41 -4.86 -6.79 -2.67
CA LYS A 41 -3.52 -7.27 -2.31
C LYS A 41 -3.41 -7.62 -0.82
N LEU A 42 -3.95 -6.77 0.05
CA LEU A 42 -3.93 -6.98 1.50
C LEU A 42 -4.79 -8.20 1.91
N GLU A 43 -5.93 -8.44 1.26
CA GLU A 43 -6.73 -9.66 1.52
C GLU A 43 -6.00 -10.94 1.08
N GLU A 44 -5.25 -10.90 -0.04
CA GLU A 44 -4.40 -12.02 -0.46
C GLU A 44 -3.30 -12.30 0.60
N ILE A 45 -2.62 -11.26 1.07
CA ILE A 45 -1.59 -11.36 2.10
C ILE A 45 -2.20 -11.89 3.41
N LYS A 46 -3.37 -11.39 3.79
CA LYS A 46 -4.10 -11.86 4.98
C LYS A 46 -4.37 -13.37 4.93
N LYS A 47 -4.83 -13.88 3.78
CA LYS A 47 -5.03 -15.32 3.59
C LYS A 47 -3.73 -16.10 3.78
N ARG A 48 -2.65 -15.66 3.13
CA ARG A 48 -1.33 -16.31 3.24
C ARG A 48 -0.78 -16.31 4.67
N LEU A 49 -0.96 -15.21 5.40
CA LEU A 49 -0.55 -15.13 6.81
C LEU A 49 -1.38 -16.06 7.70
N LYS A 50 -2.69 -16.21 7.42
CA LYS A 50 -3.54 -17.15 8.14
C LYS A 50 -3.11 -18.60 7.92
N ASP A 51 -2.85 -18.99 6.67
CA ASP A 51 -2.37 -20.32 6.33
C ASP A 51 -1.04 -20.62 7.06
N ARG A 52 -0.17 -19.60 7.14
CA ARG A 52 1.12 -19.69 7.86
C ARG A 52 0.95 -19.79 9.38
N ASP A 53 0.03 -19.04 9.98
CA ASP A 53 -0.32 -19.12 11.42
C ASP A 53 -0.76 -20.55 11.77
N ASP A 54 -1.67 -21.12 10.98
CA ASP A 54 -2.21 -22.46 11.22
C ASP A 54 -1.13 -23.53 11.13
N GLU A 55 -0.26 -23.45 10.12
CA GLU A 55 0.86 -24.37 9.93
C GLU A 55 1.84 -24.32 11.11
N LEU A 56 2.26 -23.11 11.50
CA LEU A 56 3.21 -22.90 12.60
C LEU A 56 2.62 -23.35 13.94
N LEU A 57 1.34 -23.06 14.19
CA LEU A 57 0.66 -23.49 15.40
C LEU A 57 0.55 -25.02 15.47
N ALA A 58 0.18 -25.68 14.37
CA ALA A 58 0.15 -27.14 14.30
C ALA A 58 1.53 -27.76 14.57
N ASN A 59 2.58 -27.16 14.01
CA ASN A 59 3.97 -27.58 14.26
C ASN A 59 4.39 -27.37 15.72
N ALA A 60 3.98 -26.25 16.33
CA ALA A 60 4.26 -25.97 17.74
C ALA A 60 3.61 -27.01 18.67
N VAL A 61 2.34 -27.35 18.41
CA VAL A 61 1.61 -28.39 19.16
C VAL A 61 2.27 -29.76 18.97
N LYS A 62 2.69 -30.10 17.75
CA LYS A 62 3.36 -31.37 17.47
C LYS A 62 4.71 -31.50 18.18
N ALA A 63 5.51 -30.43 18.16
CA ALA A 63 6.80 -30.36 18.85
C ALA A 63 6.62 -30.51 20.36
N LEU A 64 5.65 -29.79 20.94
CA LEU A 64 5.31 -29.91 22.36
C LEU A 64 4.86 -31.33 22.73
N SER A 65 3.99 -31.94 21.92
CA SER A 65 3.51 -33.31 22.13
C SER A 65 4.64 -34.35 22.07
N SER A 66 5.72 -34.04 21.35
CA SER A 66 6.93 -34.87 21.26
C SER A 66 7.97 -34.55 22.33
N SER A 67 7.62 -33.71 23.33
CA SER A 67 8.52 -33.17 24.36
C SER A 67 9.72 -32.38 23.82
N ASP A 68 9.68 -31.94 22.56
CA ASP A 68 10.68 -31.07 21.94
C ASP A 68 10.36 -29.61 22.27
N ARG A 69 10.65 -29.22 23.52
CA ARG A 69 10.30 -27.90 24.06
C ARG A 69 11.03 -26.77 23.35
N GLU A 70 12.26 -26.99 22.89
CA GLU A 70 13.04 -25.96 22.20
C GLU A 70 12.39 -25.59 20.87
N ARG A 71 12.02 -26.59 20.04
CA ARG A 71 11.30 -26.32 18.79
C ARG A 71 9.90 -25.77 19.01
N ALA A 72 9.17 -26.26 20.01
CA ALA A 72 7.87 -25.70 20.37
C ALA A 72 7.98 -24.20 20.71
N THR A 73 9.01 -23.80 21.45
CA THR A 73 9.29 -22.40 21.79
C THR A 73 9.52 -21.55 20.53
N ILE A 74 10.34 -22.06 19.60
CA ILE A 74 10.66 -21.36 18.35
C ILE A 74 9.40 -21.15 17.51
N TYR A 75 8.60 -22.22 17.29
CA TYR A 75 7.37 -22.10 16.52
C TYR A 75 6.36 -21.16 17.19
N ALA A 76 6.24 -21.19 18.52
CA ALA A 76 5.35 -20.30 19.26
C ALA A 76 5.76 -18.82 19.14
N ALA A 77 7.06 -18.52 19.18
CA ALA A 77 7.56 -17.17 18.94
C ALA A 77 7.25 -16.68 17.52
N GLU A 78 7.40 -17.55 16.53
CA GLU A 78 7.06 -17.22 15.13
C GLU A 78 5.55 -16.99 14.95
N VAL A 79 4.70 -17.81 15.59
CA VAL A 79 3.24 -17.59 15.63
C VAL A 79 2.92 -16.19 16.16
N ALA A 80 3.58 -15.74 17.24
CA ALA A 80 3.35 -14.41 17.80
C ALA A 80 3.72 -13.28 16.81
N GLU A 81 4.83 -13.42 16.08
CA GLU A 81 5.23 -12.45 15.04
C GLU A 81 4.28 -12.47 13.84
N VAL A 82 3.84 -13.64 13.37
CA VAL A 82 2.85 -13.76 12.28
C VAL A 82 1.53 -13.10 12.68
N ARG A 83 1.04 -13.33 13.91
CA ARG A 83 -0.19 -12.70 14.42
C ARG A 83 -0.07 -11.19 14.54
N LYS A 84 1.10 -10.67 14.88
CA LYS A 84 1.39 -9.23 14.86
C LYS A 84 1.28 -8.65 13.44
N LEU A 85 1.80 -9.34 12.43
CA LEU A 85 1.63 -8.94 11.03
C LEU A 85 0.16 -9.01 10.60
N MET A 86 -0.57 -10.05 10.99
CA MET A 86 -2.01 -10.15 10.74
C MET A 86 -2.79 -8.98 11.34
N LYS A 87 -2.38 -8.49 12.52
CA LYS A 87 -2.96 -7.28 13.12
C LYS A 87 -2.76 -6.06 12.24
N TYR A 88 -1.54 -5.83 11.76
CA TYR A 88 -1.25 -4.71 10.87
C TYR A 88 -2.06 -4.76 9.57
N ILE A 89 -2.21 -5.95 8.98
CA ILE A 89 -3.02 -6.13 7.77
C ILE A 89 -4.51 -5.83 8.04
N HIS A 90 -5.07 -6.26 9.17
CA HIS A 90 -6.46 -5.94 9.50
C HIS A 90 -6.70 -4.44 9.72
N ILE A 91 -5.78 -3.76 10.41
CA ILE A 91 -5.81 -2.30 10.57
C ILE A 91 -5.82 -1.63 9.20
N ALA A 92 -4.91 -2.03 8.31
CA ALA A 92 -4.83 -1.44 6.97
C ALA A 92 -6.11 -1.68 6.14
N LEU A 93 -6.67 -2.88 6.16
CA LEU A 93 -7.90 -3.20 5.44
C LEU A 93 -9.09 -2.34 5.90
N LEU A 94 -9.31 -2.26 7.21
CA LEU A 94 -10.39 -1.46 7.80
C LEU A 94 -10.20 0.04 7.54
N ALA A 95 -8.96 0.55 7.66
CA ALA A 95 -8.66 1.93 7.34
C ALA A 95 -8.96 2.25 5.87
N ILE A 96 -8.55 1.38 4.94
CA ILE A 96 -8.82 1.54 3.50
C ILE A 96 -10.32 1.49 3.22
N GLU A 97 -11.07 0.57 3.85
CA GLU A 97 -12.53 0.53 3.74
C GLU A 97 -13.18 1.84 4.19
N ARG A 98 -12.77 2.35 5.35
CA ARG A 98 -13.27 3.62 5.88
C ARG A 98 -13.00 4.79 4.93
N LEU A 99 -11.80 4.83 4.35
CA LEU A 99 -11.42 5.83 3.36
C LEU A 99 -12.27 5.71 2.09
N LEU A 100 -12.41 4.51 1.54
CA LEU A 100 -13.21 4.25 0.34
C LEU A 100 -14.66 4.66 0.53
N GLU A 101 -15.29 4.31 1.66
CA GLU A 101 -16.67 4.73 1.95
C GLU A 101 -16.81 6.26 2.00
N ARG A 102 -15.85 6.95 2.60
CA ARG A 102 -15.84 8.41 2.65
C ARG A 102 -15.63 9.04 1.27
N MET A 103 -14.81 8.44 0.43
CA MET A 103 -14.54 8.92 -0.93
C MET A 103 -15.73 8.70 -1.89
N LYS A 104 -16.64 7.77 -1.62
CA LYS A 104 -17.85 7.54 -2.43
C LYS A 104 -18.80 8.74 -2.44
N THR A 105 -18.89 9.47 -1.34
CA THR A 105 -19.83 10.60 -1.16
C THR A 105 -19.17 11.96 -1.31
N MET A 106 -17.85 11.98 -1.57
CA MET A 106 -17.02 13.18 -1.59
C MET A 106 -17.18 13.99 -2.88
N ASN A 107 -17.30 15.31 -2.75
CA ASN A 107 -17.12 16.26 -3.85
C ASN A 107 -15.73 16.91 -3.77
N ILE A 108 -14.86 16.59 -4.72
CA ILE A 108 -13.43 16.96 -4.74
C ILE A 108 -13.20 18.46 -4.53
N VAL A 109 -14.06 19.33 -5.08
CA VAL A 109 -13.92 20.79 -4.99
C VAL A 109 -14.26 21.30 -3.58
N ASN A 110 -15.19 20.65 -2.90
CA ASN A 110 -15.71 21.11 -1.60
C ASN A 110 -15.09 20.36 -0.41
N ASP A 111 -14.54 19.17 -0.64
CA ASP A 111 -14.13 18.23 0.40
C ASP A 111 -12.62 17.98 0.44
N ILE A 112 -11.81 19.02 0.20
CA ILE A 112 -10.33 18.96 0.27
C ILE A 112 -9.82 18.39 1.62
N ARG A 113 -10.57 18.61 2.70
CA ARG A 113 -10.30 18.08 4.03
C ARG A 113 -10.29 16.55 4.04
N VAL A 114 -11.18 15.92 3.28
CA VAL A 114 -11.25 14.45 3.18
C VAL A 114 -9.97 13.92 2.55
N LEU A 115 -9.47 14.56 1.49
CA LEU A 115 -8.19 14.19 0.85
C LEU A 115 -7.01 14.35 1.81
N SER A 116 -6.99 15.42 2.61
CA SER A 116 -5.98 15.61 3.66
C SER A 116 -6.01 14.50 4.71
N THR A 117 -7.19 14.12 5.19
CA THR A 117 -7.35 13.03 6.18
C THR A 117 -6.97 11.69 5.59
N THR A 118 -7.31 11.43 4.31
CA THR A 118 -6.84 10.27 3.55
C THR A 118 -5.33 10.19 3.50
N MET A 119 -4.66 11.30 3.18
CA MET A 119 -3.20 11.36 3.14
C MET A 119 -2.57 11.07 4.51
N GLY A 120 -3.16 11.59 5.59
CA GLY A 120 -2.69 11.32 6.95
C GLY A 120 -2.75 9.83 7.31
N ILE A 121 -3.88 9.18 7.02
CA ILE A 121 -4.07 7.75 7.29
C ILE A 121 -3.11 6.90 6.45
N LEU A 122 -2.96 7.20 5.15
CA LEU A 122 -2.04 6.46 4.27
C LEU A 122 -0.58 6.59 4.69
N ASN A 123 -0.16 7.74 5.22
CA ASN A 123 1.19 7.92 5.76
C ASN A 123 1.42 7.08 7.03
N GLU A 124 0.44 7.00 7.92
CA GLU A 124 0.55 6.13 9.10
C GLU A 124 0.67 4.66 8.67
N LEU A 125 -0.19 4.20 7.74
CA LEU A 125 -0.12 2.84 7.20
C LEU A 125 1.24 2.57 6.55
N LYS A 126 1.78 3.50 5.75
CA LYS A 126 3.11 3.37 5.15
C LYS A 126 4.19 3.12 6.21
N SER A 127 4.14 3.87 7.32
CA SER A 127 5.11 3.71 8.41
C SER A 127 5.06 2.33 9.07
N MET A 128 3.89 1.69 9.12
CA MET A 128 3.72 0.34 9.68
C MET A 128 4.42 -0.74 8.84
N PHE A 129 4.45 -0.55 7.52
CA PHE A 129 4.97 -1.55 6.58
C PHE A 129 6.41 -1.30 6.14
N VAL A 130 7.00 -0.14 6.42
CA VAL A 130 8.32 0.23 5.89
C VAL A 130 9.44 -0.77 6.25
N ASN A 131 9.39 -1.36 7.45
CA ASN A 131 10.42 -2.30 7.92
C ASN A 131 10.07 -3.77 7.66
N THR A 132 8.78 -4.10 7.46
CA THR A 132 8.28 -5.48 7.41
C THR A 132 7.82 -5.89 6.02
N MET A 133 7.27 -4.96 5.24
CA MET A 133 6.74 -5.18 3.88
C MET A 133 7.02 -3.96 2.97
N PRO A 134 8.27 -3.75 2.52
CA PRO A 134 8.67 -2.56 1.77
C PRO A 134 7.85 -2.33 0.48
N GLU A 135 7.47 -3.40 -0.22
CA GLU A 135 6.63 -3.32 -1.43
C GLU A 135 5.26 -2.68 -1.17
N LEU A 136 4.64 -2.98 -0.01
CA LEU A 136 3.38 -2.34 0.40
C LEU A 136 3.61 -0.87 0.75
N ALA A 137 4.72 -0.56 1.42
CA ALA A 137 5.08 0.82 1.74
C ALA A 137 5.30 1.66 0.47
N LEU A 138 5.91 1.09 -0.58
CA LEU A 138 6.05 1.74 -1.90
C LEU A 138 4.70 1.97 -2.57
N THR A 139 3.81 0.96 -2.56
CA THR A 139 2.45 1.11 -3.11
C THR A 139 1.68 2.23 -2.40
N LEU A 140 1.77 2.28 -1.06
CA LEU A 140 1.16 3.34 -0.25
C LEU A 140 1.75 4.72 -0.54
N ASP A 141 3.08 4.81 -0.69
CA ASP A 141 3.78 6.06 -1.02
C ASP A 141 3.32 6.63 -2.36
N ASN A 142 3.17 5.76 -3.37
CA ASN A 142 2.61 6.14 -4.66
C ASN A 142 1.21 6.74 -4.47
N ILE A 143 0.31 6.07 -3.74
CA ILE A 143 -1.04 6.60 -3.50
C ILE A 143 -1.01 7.94 -2.74
N VAL A 144 -0.13 8.10 -1.75
CA VAL A 144 0.06 9.37 -1.00
C VAL A 144 0.47 10.50 -1.95
N ASN A 145 1.46 10.28 -2.81
CA ASN A 145 1.90 11.27 -3.80
C ASN A 145 0.75 11.68 -4.74
N ASN A 146 -0.13 10.74 -5.07
CA ASN A 146 -1.27 10.97 -5.97
C ASN A 146 -2.36 11.81 -5.31
N VAL A 147 -2.65 11.52 -4.04
CA VAL A 147 -3.56 12.34 -3.23
C VAL A 147 -3.00 13.76 -3.10
N ASN A 148 -1.69 13.91 -2.87
CA ASN A 148 -1.04 15.21 -2.77
C ASN A 148 -1.11 16.01 -4.10
N SER A 149 -0.92 15.35 -5.23
CA SER A 149 -1.08 15.98 -6.56
C SER A 149 -2.52 16.45 -6.80
N LEU A 150 -3.53 15.73 -6.31
CA LEU A 150 -4.93 16.15 -6.41
C LEU A 150 -5.23 17.36 -5.51
N ILE A 151 -4.69 17.37 -4.30
CA ILE A 151 -4.86 18.49 -3.36
C ILE A 151 -4.24 19.77 -3.92
N THR A 152 -3.01 19.69 -4.43
CA THR A 152 -2.31 20.87 -5.00
C THR A 152 -2.96 21.41 -6.26
N SER A 153 -3.60 20.55 -7.08
CA SER A 153 -4.35 20.98 -8.28
C SER A 153 -5.76 21.52 -8.00
N THR A 154 -6.26 21.36 -6.78
CA THR A 154 -7.59 21.83 -6.35
C THR A 154 -7.51 23.07 -5.45
N GLN A 155 -6.34 23.39 -4.89
CA GLN A 155 -6.12 24.61 -4.11
C GLN A 155 -5.89 25.83 -5.01
N ALA A 156 -6.64 26.91 -4.77
CA ALA A 156 -6.32 28.23 -5.31
C ALA A 156 -5.03 28.79 -4.65
N PRO A 157 -4.28 29.71 -5.30
CA PRO A 157 -2.92 30.08 -4.90
C PRO A 157 -2.74 30.65 -3.48
N GLU A 158 -3.81 30.99 -2.75
CA GLU A 158 -3.71 31.68 -1.45
C GLU A 158 -3.93 30.81 -0.21
N VAL A 159 -4.22 29.51 -0.32
CA VAL A 159 -4.44 28.67 0.87
C VAL A 159 -3.32 27.65 1.03
N SER A 160 -2.11 28.17 1.25
CA SER A 160 -1.02 27.43 1.90
C SER A 160 -1.37 27.23 3.38
N ALA A 161 -2.37 26.40 3.66
CA ALA A 161 -2.60 25.92 5.01
C ALA A 161 -1.76 24.65 5.17
N ASN A 162 -0.75 24.72 6.05
CA ASN A 162 0.09 23.62 6.50
C ASN A 162 -0.71 22.30 6.60
N ILE A 163 -0.60 21.45 5.57
CA ILE A 163 -1.12 20.07 5.54
C ILE A 163 -0.08 19.14 6.18
N ALA A 164 0.50 19.61 7.27
CA ALA A 164 1.37 18.83 8.11
C ALA A 164 0.59 18.54 9.37
N ASN A 165 0.64 17.28 9.78
CA ASN A 165 0.41 16.79 11.13
C ASN A 165 -1.00 16.26 11.41
N LYS A 166 -1.07 14.93 11.52
CA LYS A 166 -1.83 14.17 12.52
C LYS A 166 -3.02 14.94 13.12
N THR A 167 -4.04 15.16 12.31
CA THR A 167 -5.29 15.77 12.77
C THR A 167 -5.93 14.84 13.79
N LYS A 168 -6.57 15.38 14.84
CA LYS A 168 -7.36 14.60 15.81
C LYS A 168 -8.29 13.57 15.13
N GLU A 169 -8.86 13.94 13.99
CA GLU A 169 -9.68 13.07 13.15
C GLU A 169 -8.95 11.80 12.62
N VAL A 170 -7.67 11.93 12.23
CA VAL A 170 -6.86 10.79 11.79
C VAL A 170 -6.62 9.84 12.96
N GLU A 171 -6.30 10.38 14.13
CA GLU A 171 -6.08 9.59 15.35
C GLU A 171 -7.34 8.85 15.80
N ASP A 172 -8.49 9.53 15.79
CA ASP A 172 -9.77 8.95 16.18
C ASP A 172 -10.16 7.79 15.25
N ILE A 173 -9.98 7.94 13.93
CA ILE A 173 -10.25 6.88 12.95
C ILE A 173 -9.32 5.70 13.14
N LEU A 174 -8.02 5.94 13.32
CA LEU A 174 -7.04 4.87 13.52
C LEU A 174 -7.33 4.09 14.81
N ARG A 175 -7.71 4.79 15.88
CA ARG A 175 -8.09 4.17 17.16
C ARG A 175 -9.35 3.29 17.02
N GLU A 176 -10.37 3.76 16.30
CA GLU A 176 -11.58 2.98 16.01
C GLU A 176 -11.23 1.71 15.22
N VAL A 177 -10.41 1.87 14.18
CA VAL A 177 -9.96 0.77 13.31
C VAL A 177 -9.13 -0.26 14.08
N GLU A 178 -8.22 0.18 14.95
CA GLU A 178 -7.41 -0.70 15.77
C GLU A 178 -8.25 -1.53 16.74
N ALA A 179 -9.23 -0.90 17.39
CA ALA A 179 -10.14 -1.60 18.29
C ALA A 179 -10.96 -2.68 17.54
N GLN A 180 -11.49 -2.33 16.37
CA GLN A 180 -12.23 -3.27 15.52
C GLN A 180 -11.33 -4.41 14.99
N ALA A 181 -10.08 -4.11 14.64
CA ALA A 181 -9.12 -5.12 14.21
C ALA A 181 -8.82 -6.11 15.33
N GLU A 182 -8.65 -5.62 16.56
CA GLU A 182 -8.39 -6.46 17.72
C GLU A 182 -9.56 -7.39 18.05
N GLU A 183 -10.79 -6.89 17.99
CA GLU A 183 -12.00 -7.70 18.16
C GLU A 183 -12.12 -8.79 17.08
N LYS A 184 -11.89 -8.43 15.80
CA LYS A 184 -11.93 -9.39 14.69
C LYS A 184 -10.84 -10.46 14.78
N LEU A 185 -9.66 -10.13 15.28
CA LEU A 185 -8.58 -11.10 15.46
C LEU A 185 -8.85 -12.07 16.60
N LYS A 186 -9.36 -11.56 17.73
CA LYS A 186 -9.73 -12.41 18.89
C LYS A 186 -10.79 -13.45 18.53
N THR A 187 -11.68 -13.13 17.60
CA THR A 187 -12.76 -14.03 17.17
C THR A 187 -12.38 -14.96 16.02
N SER A 188 -11.35 -14.64 15.23
CA SER A 188 -10.98 -15.40 14.03
C SER A 188 -9.76 -16.32 14.19
N LEU A 189 -8.93 -16.08 15.21
CA LEU A 189 -7.75 -16.89 15.48
C LEU A 189 -8.01 -17.91 16.60
N PRO A 190 -7.50 -19.15 16.47
CA PRO A 190 -7.56 -20.10 17.57
C PRO A 190 -6.69 -19.63 18.75
N PRO A 191 -7.13 -19.86 20.00
CA PRO A 191 -6.29 -19.58 21.17
C PRO A 191 -5.02 -20.41 21.09
N ILE A 192 -3.90 -19.82 21.49
CA ILE A 192 -2.67 -20.59 21.70
C ILE A 192 -2.95 -21.52 22.91
N PRO A 193 -2.60 -22.81 22.83
CA PRO A 193 -2.78 -23.72 23.96
C PRO A 193 -1.96 -23.26 25.16
N ILE A 194 -2.54 -23.29 26.36
CA ILE A 194 -1.96 -22.78 27.62
C ILE A 194 -0.53 -23.31 27.89
N GLN A 195 -0.25 -24.54 27.47
CA GLN A 195 1.07 -25.18 27.60
C GLN A 195 2.16 -24.53 26.74
N LEU A 196 1.78 -23.79 25.68
CA LEU A 196 2.67 -22.98 24.85
C LEU A 196 2.85 -21.57 25.44
N GLU A 197 1.83 -20.99 26.09
CA GLU A 197 1.96 -19.73 26.84
C GLU A 197 3.04 -19.79 27.93
N ASP A 198 3.09 -20.89 28.70
CA ASP A 198 4.08 -21.08 29.78
C ASP A 198 5.53 -21.15 29.26
N VAL A 199 5.69 -21.62 28.02
CA VAL A 199 6.99 -21.72 27.34
C VAL A 199 7.44 -20.35 26.82
N ILE A 200 6.51 -19.52 26.32
CA ILE A 200 6.78 -18.15 25.87
C ILE A 200 7.19 -17.25 27.06
N ASN A 201 6.51 -17.39 28.21
CA ASN A 201 6.73 -16.51 29.37
C ASN A 201 8.04 -16.77 30.13
N ASN A 202 8.59 -17.99 30.08
CA ASN A 202 9.84 -18.34 30.75
C ASN A 202 11.11 -17.70 30.12
N LYS A 203 11.02 -17.05 28.95
CA LYS A 203 12.15 -16.37 28.31
C LYS A 203 12.29 -14.89 28.69
N LYS A 204 11.36 -14.29 29.45
CA LYS A 204 11.45 -12.89 29.92
C LYS A 204 12.50 -12.64 31.02
N VAL A 205 13.23 -13.65 31.49
CA VAL A 205 14.14 -13.53 32.66
C VAL A 205 15.62 -13.31 32.28
N ILE A 206 16.03 -13.34 31.01
CA ILE A 206 17.43 -13.07 30.63
C ILE A 206 17.52 -12.00 29.54
N THR A 207 17.10 -10.77 29.85
CA THR A 207 17.66 -9.57 29.19
C THR A 207 17.60 -8.37 30.13
N SER A 208 18.31 -8.50 31.25
CA SER A 208 18.77 -7.34 32.01
C SER A 208 20.23 -7.60 32.37
N ILE A 209 21.14 -6.98 31.63
CA ILE A 209 22.49 -6.71 32.12
C ILE A 209 22.69 -5.19 32.02
N PRO A 210 23.22 -4.55 33.08
CA PRO A 210 23.11 -3.12 33.33
C PRO A 210 24.28 -2.32 32.75
N THR A 211 24.05 -1.02 32.68
CA THR A 211 24.98 0.08 32.36
C THR A 211 26.28 0.02 33.19
N SER A 212 27.46 -0.03 32.54
CA SER A 212 28.71 0.54 33.10
C SER A 212 29.82 0.81 32.05
N TYR A 213 30.26 2.07 32.03
CA TYR A 213 31.57 2.69 31.72
C TYR A 213 32.64 2.12 30.73
N VAL A 214 32.96 2.96 29.73
CA VAL A 214 34.26 3.59 29.31
C VAL A 214 35.54 2.76 29.05
N ASP A 215 35.99 2.87 27.77
CA ASP A 215 37.34 3.06 27.19
C ASP A 215 38.59 2.36 27.78
N THR A 216 39.29 1.58 26.93
CA THR A 216 40.77 1.57 26.82
C THR A 216 41.24 0.79 25.58
N ARG A 217 42.27 1.35 24.91
CA ARG A 217 42.96 0.87 23.70
C ARG A 217 43.75 -0.44 23.88
N SER A 218 44.16 -1.01 22.73
CA SER A 218 45.24 -1.99 22.42
C SER A 218 44.91 -3.50 22.55
N SER A 219 45.26 -4.45 21.68
CA SER A 219 45.87 -4.53 20.32
C SER A 219 45.75 -5.99 19.81
N ILE A 220 45.38 -6.19 18.53
CA ILE A 220 45.78 -7.24 17.52
C ILE A 220 45.79 -8.74 17.97
N GLU A 221 45.03 -9.67 17.38
CA GLU A 221 45.37 -10.40 16.15
C GLU A 221 44.19 -11.12 15.44
N MET A 222 44.41 -11.33 14.14
CA MET A 222 43.50 -11.77 13.09
C MET A 222 43.10 -13.25 13.19
N ALA A 223 41.80 -13.51 13.07
CA ALA A 223 41.28 -14.74 12.49
C ALA A 223 40.16 -14.38 11.50
N THR A 224 40.37 -14.70 10.24
CA THR A 224 39.45 -14.50 9.12
C THR A 224 38.14 -15.28 9.31
N PRO A 225 36.96 -14.67 9.09
CA PRO A 225 35.79 -15.37 8.61
C PRO A 225 35.66 -15.11 7.12
N THR A 226 36.11 -16.11 6.35
CA THR A 226 35.72 -16.34 4.98
C THR A 226 34.19 -16.37 4.90
N SER A 227 33.64 -15.65 3.92
CA SER A 227 32.26 -15.63 3.41
C SER A 227 31.52 -14.32 3.64
N PHE A 228 31.96 -13.28 2.93
CA PHE A 228 31.03 -12.39 2.26
C PHE A 228 30.19 -13.23 1.30
N THR A 229 29.08 -13.80 1.78
CA THR A 229 28.02 -14.22 0.88
C THR A 229 27.29 -12.96 0.48
N SER A 230 27.59 -12.49 -0.73
CA SER A 230 26.82 -11.53 -1.49
C SER A 230 25.34 -11.72 -1.20
N GLN A 231 24.73 -10.74 -0.53
CA GLN A 231 23.30 -10.53 -0.70
C GLN A 231 23.12 -10.15 -2.16
N LYS A 232 22.92 -11.20 -2.96
CA LYS A 232 22.55 -11.15 -4.34
C LYS A 232 21.33 -10.25 -4.38
N PHE A 233 21.54 -9.01 -4.82
CA PHE A 233 20.49 -8.13 -5.28
C PHE A 233 19.58 -9.01 -6.13
N ILE A 234 18.37 -9.25 -5.64
CA ILE A 234 17.34 -9.80 -6.50
C ILE A 234 17.11 -8.68 -7.50
N VAL A 235 17.74 -8.83 -8.67
CA VAL A 235 17.31 -8.15 -9.89
C VAL A 235 15.85 -8.52 -10.01
N LEU A 236 14.98 -7.56 -9.70
CA LEU A 236 13.55 -7.70 -9.81
C LEU A 236 13.26 -7.79 -11.31
N HIS A 237 13.28 -9.01 -11.85
CA HIS A 237 12.66 -9.28 -13.13
C HIS A 237 11.19 -8.98 -12.93
N THR A 238 10.77 -7.80 -13.39
CA THR A 238 9.39 -7.34 -13.40
C THR A 238 8.58 -8.35 -14.22
N HIS A 239 7.97 -9.31 -13.52
CA HIS A 239 7.02 -10.21 -14.15
C HIS A 239 5.81 -9.38 -14.64
N PRO A 240 5.32 -9.61 -15.87
CA PRO A 240 4.18 -8.87 -16.45
C PRO A 240 2.86 -8.96 -15.67
N SER A 241 2.82 -9.76 -14.60
CA SER A 241 1.65 -10.02 -13.76
C SER A 241 1.42 -8.97 -12.66
N TYR A 242 2.37 -8.05 -12.42
CA TYR A 242 2.20 -6.97 -11.45
C TYR A 242 2.55 -5.61 -12.06
N ILE A 243 1.59 -5.05 -12.80
CA ILE A 243 1.61 -3.62 -13.09
C ILE A 243 1.34 -2.93 -11.76
N ASP A 244 2.39 -2.32 -11.19
CA ASP A 244 2.25 -1.49 -10.00
C ASP A 244 1.36 -0.30 -10.32
N SER A 245 0.45 0.01 -9.39
CA SER A 245 -0.45 1.16 -9.51
C SER A 245 0.37 2.43 -9.73
N GLY A 246 1.55 2.57 -9.11
CA GLY A 246 2.46 3.70 -9.33
C GLY A 246 2.81 3.96 -10.80
N LEU A 247 3.21 2.93 -11.55
CA LEU A 247 3.55 3.04 -12.97
C LEU A 247 2.32 3.40 -13.82
N GLU A 248 1.17 2.80 -13.49
CA GLU A 248 -0.09 3.06 -14.19
C GLU A 248 -0.45 4.55 -14.17
N LEU A 249 -0.26 5.21 -13.03
CA LEU A 249 -0.51 6.65 -12.93
C LEU A 249 0.53 7.51 -13.62
N GLN A 250 1.82 7.16 -13.48
CA GLN A 250 2.88 7.94 -14.13
C GLN A 250 2.64 8.06 -15.63
N ILE A 251 2.19 6.95 -16.24
CA ILE A 251 1.78 6.91 -17.64
C ILE A 251 0.48 7.71 -17.85
N TYR A 252 -0.52 7.60 -16.98
CA TYR A 252 -1.74 8.40 -17.06
C TYR A 252 -1.49 9.93 -17.02
N ASN A 253 -0.67 10.41 -16.09
CA ASN A 253 -0.30 11.82 -15.96
C ASN A 253 0.53 12.30 -17.17
N TYR A 254 1.39 11.43 -17.70
CA TYR A 254 2.10 11.70 -18.94
C TYR A 254 1.15 11.93 -20.12
N ILE A 255 0.10 11.12 -20.25
CA ILE A 255 -0.94 11.25 -21.30
C ILE A 255 -1.72 12.57 -21.14
N ILE A 256 -2.05 12.97 -19.91
CA ILE A 256 -2.70 14.26 -19.64
C ILE A 256 -1.78 15.41 -20.08
N GLY A 257 -0.50 15.37 -19.68
CA GLY A 257 0.48 16.39 -20.02
C GLY A 257 0.77 16.48 -21.52
N SER A 258 0.71 15.36 -22.24
CA SER A 258 0.95 15.30 -23.69
C SER A 258 -0.28 15.61 -24.55
N LYS A 259 -1.36 16.12 -23.94
CA LYS A 259 -2.65 16.44 -24.60
C LYS A 259 -3.27 15.23 -25.32
N GLY A 260 -3.06 14.01 -24.78
CA GLY A 260 -3.67 12.79 -25.28
C GLY A 260 -2.90 12.08 -26.40
N ILE A 261 -1.73 12.57 -26.80
CA ILE A 261 -0.87 11.90 -27.79
C ILE A 261 0.27 11.20 -27.05
N ILE A 262 0.36 9.89 -27.17
CA ILE A 262 1.42 9.10 -26.55
C ILE A 262 2.18 8.30 -27.60
N LYS A 263 3.50 8.47 -27.61
CA LYS A 263 4.41 7.57 -28.32
C LYS A 263 4.87 6.50 -27.34
N ILE A 264 4.61 5.24 -27.67
CA ILE A 264 4.81 4.11 -26.76
C ILE A 264 6.30 3.94 -26.44
N GLU A 265 7.16 4.18 -27.43
CA GLU A 265 8.61 4.07 -27.34
C GLU A 265 9.20 5.15 -26.41
N GLU A 266 8.81 6.42 -26.60
CA GLU A 266 9.26 7.52 -25.71
C GLU A 266 8.75 7.33 -24.28
N CYS A 267 7.54 6.78 -24.11
CA CYS A 267 6.98 6.47 -22.80
C CYS A 267 7.76 5.33 -22.12
N ALA A 268 8.08 4.26 -22.85
CA ALA A 268 8.84 3.11 -22.37
C ALA A 268 10.25 3.53 -21.90
N GLU A 269 10.94 4.34 -22.69
CA GLU A 269 12.26 4.88 -22.34
C GLU A 269 12.20 5.80 -21.11
N LYS A 270 11.21 6.70 -21.07
CA LYS A 270 11.06 7.66 -19.97
C LYS A 270 10.83 7.00 -18.62
N PHE A 271 10.07 5.90 -18.59
CA PHE A 271 9.75 5.19 -17.36
C PHE A 271 10.62 3.95 -17.12
N GLY A 272 11.58 3.66 -18.01
CA GLY A 272 12.49 2.52 -17.87
C GLY A 272 11.78 1.16 -17.92
N VAL A 273 10.68 1.06 -18.67
CA VAL A 273 9.83 -0.15 -18.74
C VAL A 273 9.75 -0.67 -20.16
N SER A 274 9.42 -1.96 -20.32
CA SER A 274 9.27 -2.53 -21.66
C SER A 274 8.00 -2.02 -22.35
N ARG A 275 8.01 -2.05 -23.69
CA ARG A 275 6.86 -1.66 -24.52
C ARG A 275 5.59 -2.43 -24.13
N GLU A 276 5.73 -3.72 -23.83
CA GLU A 276 4.63 -4.60 -23.44
C GLU A 276 3.97 -4.12 -22.15
N VAL A 277 4.78 -3.66 -21.19
CA VAL A 277 4.28 -3.12 -19.91
C VAL A 277 3.51 -1.82 -20.15
N VAL A 278 4.02 -0.91 -21.00
CA VAL A 278 3.29 0.33 -21.35
C VAL A 278 1.95 0.02 -22.01
N ILE A 279 1.90 -0.94 -22.95
CA ILE A 279 0.66 -1.35 -23.61
C ILE A 279 -0.32 -1.97 -22.60
N ALA A 280 0.18 -2.81 -21.68
CA ALA A 280 -0.66 -3.43 -20.66
C ALA A 280 -1.23 -2.40 -19.67
N VAL A 281 -0.43 -1.39 -19.31
CA VAL A 281 -0.88 -0.22 -18.54
C VAL A 281 -1.96 0.56 -19.28
N LEU A 282 -1.76 0.86 -20.57
CA LEU A 282 -2.74 1.59 -21.39
C LEU A 282 -4.07 0.82 -21.48
N LYS A 283 -4.03 -0.49 -21.65
CA LYS A 283 -5.23 -1.35 -21.64
C LYS A 283 -5.93 -1.33 -20.29
N ARG A 284 -5.18 -1.33 -19.17
CA ARG A 284 -5.78 -1.20 -17.83
C ARG A 284 -6.43 0.18 -17.63
N LEU A 285 -5.79 1.25 -18.07
CA LEU A 285 -6.34 2.60 -18.01
C LEU A 285 -7.63 2.72 -18.85
N GLU A 286 -7.70 2.03 -19.98
CA GLU A 286 -8.91 1.92 -20.79
C GLU A 286 -10.02 1.13 -20.09
N GLN A 287 -9.70 -0.04 -19.50
CA GLN A 287 -10.65 -0.85 -18.72
C GLN A 287 -11.21 -0.10 -17.51
N LYS A 288 -10.37 0.70 -16.85
CA LYS A 288 -10.75 1.59 -15.74
C LYS A 288 -11.57 2.79 -16.22
N GLY A 289 -11.75 2.95 -17.53
CA GLY A 289 -12.48 4.06 -18.14
C GLY A 289 -11.79 5.41 -17.96
N LEU A 290 -10.48 5.43 -17.69
CA LEU A 290 -9.70 6.66 -17.49
C LEU A 290 -9.26 7.28 -18.82
N ILE A 291 -8.99 6.45 -19.82
CA ILE A 291 -8.62 6.87 -21.19
C ILE A 291 -9.48 6.11 -22.22
N ARG A 292 -9.35 6.48 -23.50
CA ARG A 292 -9.89 5.73 -24.65
C ARG A 292 -8.79 5.64 -25.69
N LEU A 293 -8.47 4.42 -26.14
CA LEU A 293 -7.51 4.22 -27.21
C LEU A 293 -8.24 4.38 -28.55
N THR A 294 -7.62 5.08 -29.50
CA THR A 294 -8.15 5.36 -30.85
C THR A 294 -7.16 4.98 -31.90
#